data_AF-A0A1N6RCE5-F1
#
_entry.id   AF-A0A1N6RCE5-F1
#
_cell.length_a   1.000
_cell.length_b   1.000
_cell.length_c   1.000
_cell.angle_alpha   90.00
_cell.angle_beta   90.00
_cell.angle_gamma   90.00
#
_symmetry.space_group_name_H-M   'P 1'
#
loop_
_entity.id
_entity.type
_entity.pdbx_description
1 polymer ?
#
loop_
_entity_poly.entity_id
_entity_poly.type
_entity_poly.pdbx_seq_one_letter_code
_entity_poly.pdbx_strand_id
1 'polypeptide(L)'
;MTQLRSPSGTSLRALVCVLSLLLSLSALAGCQGAPEEIPPDLSRMEMFQRAQEAADRNQWDLALRYYREFSQRFPEDRGAIMEAEYEIAFISYKQRDYTEARQRFLAILATYEEDTSGSLPEWPRVLANRLLEIIAERTEGDQSGGTEPDGNDPEGEGNDPEGNEDDTQPL
;
A
#
# COMPACT_ATOMS: atom_id res chain seq x y z
N MET A 1 -52.78 -35.16 -14.56
CA MET A 1 -52.46 -35.34 -13.13
C MET A 1 -50.95 -35.27 -12.99
N THR A 2 -50.41 -34.18 -12.46
CA THR A 2 -48.96 -33.95 -12.37
C THR A 2 -48.53 -34.13 -10.93
N GLN A 3 -47.81 -35.22 -10.63
CA GLN A 3 -47.39 -35.54 -9.27
C GLN A 3 -46.21 -34.64 -8.85
N LEU A 4 -46.39 -33.82 -7.81
CA LEU A 4 -45.27 -33.16 -7.14
C LEU A 4 -44.52 -34.21 -6.30
N ARG A 5 -43.27 -34.47 -6.67
CA ARG A 5 -42.38 -35.41 -5.97
C ARG A 5 -41.66 -34.69 -4.84
N SER A 6 -42.10 -34.89 -3.61
CA SER A 6 -41.47 -34.32 -2.41
C SER A 6 -40.02 -34.81 -2.25
N PRO A 7 -39.04 -33.93 -1.98
CA PRO A 7 -37.66 -34.33 -1.71
C PRO A 7 -37.55 -35.02 -0.35
N SER A 8 -36.68 -36.02 -0.24
CA SER A 8 -36.39 -36.71 1.02
C SER A 8 -35.54 -35.84 1.96
N GLY A 9 -35.60 -36.12 3.27
CA GLY A 9 -35.00 -35.27 4.31
C GLY A 9 -33.48 -35.07 4.22
N THR A 10 -32.76 -35.98 3.55
CA THR A 10 -31.33 -35.82 3.24
C THR A 10 -31.09 -34.80 2.12
N SER A 11 -31.91 -34.82 1.07
CA SER A 11 -31.88 -33.81 0.00
C SER A 11 -32.25 -32.41 0.53
N LEU A 12 -33.18 -32.31 1.48
CA LEU A 12 -33.53 -31.03 2.09
C LEU A 12 -32.36 -30.42 2.88
N ARG A 13 -31.62 -31.24 3.65
CA ARG A 13 -30.40 -30.79 4.36
C ARG A 13 -29.29 -30.38 3.40
N ALA A 14 -29.05 -31.15 2.34
CA ALA A 14 -28.06 -30.80 1.32
C ALA A 14 -28.42 -29.49 0.60
N LEU A 15 -29.71 -29.29 0.25
CA LEU A 15 -30.21 -28.07 -0.37
C LEU A 15 -30.01 -26.84 0.54
N VAL A 16 -30.30 -26.97 1.84
CA VAL A 16 -30.08 -25.90 2.83
C VAL A 16 -28.59 -25.56 2.94
N CYS A 17 -27.68 -26.55 3.05
CA CYS A 17 -26.25 -26.27 3.10
C CYS A 17 -25.74 -25.55 1.84
N VAL A 18 -26.19 -25.95 0.64
CA VAL A 18 -25.81 -25.31 -0.62
C VAL A 18 -26.37 -23.88 -0.71
N LEU A 19 -27.62 -23.66 -0.30
CA LEU A 19 -28.21 -22.31 -0.22
C LEU A 19 -27.47 -21.41 0.77
N SER A 20 -27.12 -21.91 1.96
CA SER A 20 -26.33 -21.17 2.94
C SER A 20 -24.94 -20.83 2.41
N LEU A 21 -24.27 -21.76 1.71
CA LEU A 21 -22.94 -21.51 1.14
C LEU A 21 -22.99 -20.46 0.01
N LEU A 22 -23.99 -20.52 -0.87
CA LEU A 22 -24.22 -19.53 -1.94
C LEU A 22 -24.57 -18.14 -1.38
N LEU A 23 -25.39 -18.08 -0.32
CA LEU A 23 -25.73 -16.83 0.35
C LEU A 23 -24.51 -16.19 1.02
N SER A 24 -23.65 -16.99 1.66
CA SER A 24 -22.38 -16.52 2.23
C SER A 24 -21.40 -16.02 1.17
N LEU A 25 -21.31 -16.71 0.03
CA LEU A 25 -20.43 -16.31 -1.09
C LEU A 25 -20.89 -14.99 -1.74
N SER A 26 -22.20 -14.71 -1.73
CA SER A 26 -22.79 -13.47 -2.26
C SER A 26 -22.42 -12.22 -1.46
N ALA A 27 -22.07 -12.36 -0.17
CA ALA A 27 -21.74 -11.24 0.70
C ALA A 27 -20.40 -10.56 0.37
N LEU A 28 -19.52 -11.21 -0.40
CA LEU A 28 -18.22 -10.67 -0.81
C LEU A 28 -18.27 -9.87 -2.13
N ALA A 29 -19.42 -9.80 -2.81
CA ALA A 29 -19.56 -9.10 -4.08
C ALA A 29 -19.83 -7.58 -3.95
N GLY A 30 -19.92 -7.05 -2.72
CA GLY A 30 -20.37 -5.69 -2.44
C GLY A 30 -19.25 -4.70 -2.09
N CYS A 31 -18.51 -4.21 -3.11
CA CYS A 31 -17.77 -2.93 -2.99
C CYS A 31 -17.37 -2.35 -4.37
N GLN A 32 -18.28 -2.40 -5.35
CA GLN A 32 -18.07 -1.69 -6.62
C GLN A 32 -18.38 -0.20 -6.44
N GLY A 33 -17.42 0.54 -5.90
CA GLY A 33 -17.48 2.00 -5.84
C GLY A 33 -17.62 2.57 -7.25
N ALA A 34 -18.56 3.50 -7.44
CA ALA A 34 -18.75 4.16 -8.72
C ALA A 34 -17.47 4.92 -9.13
N PRO A 35 -17.21 5.08 -10.44
CA PRO A 35 -16.14 5.96 -10.89
C PRO A 35 -16.49 7.41 -10.52
N GLU A 36 -15.92 7.90 -9.42
CA GLU A 36 -15.89 9.34 -9.12
C GLU A 36 -15.21 10.04 -10.30
N GLU A 37 -15.99 10.84 -11.04
CA GLU A 37 -15.50 11.74 -12.09
C GLU A 37 -14.84 12.93 -11.42
N ILE A 38 -13.61 13.25 -11.82
CA ILE A 38 -12.85 14.37 -11.24
C ILE A 38 -13.50 15.69 -11.69
N PRO A 39 -14.02 16.52 -10.77
CA PRO A 39 -14.67 17.78 -11.16
C PRO A 39 -13.71 18.67 -11.98
N PRO A 40 -14.18 19.31 -13.06
CA PRO A 40 -13.30 19.99 -14.02
C PRO A 40 -12.69 21.29 -13.46
N ASP A 41 -13.32 21.87 -12.43
CA ASP A 41 -13.08 23.19 -11.87
C ASP A 41 -12.28 23.19 -10.56
N LEU A 42 -11.78 22.03 -10.11
CA LEU A 42 -10.96 21.95 -8.89
C LEU A 42 -9.69 22.80 -8.98
N SER A 43 -9.41 23.56 -7.92
CA SER A 43 -8.13 24.22 -7.76
C SER A 43 -7.00 23.20 -7.49
N ARG A 44 -5.76 23.64 -7.69
CA ARG A 44 -4.54 22.86 -7.44
C ARG A 44 -4.53 22.20 -6.06
N MET A 45 -4.82 22.98 -5.01
CA MET A 45 -4.85 22.53 -3.61
C MET A 45 -5.94 21.46 -3.40
N GLU A 46 -7.15 21.72 -3.89
CA GLU A 46 -8.30 20.83 -3.76
C GLU A 46 -8.14 19.49 -4.50
N MET A 47 -7.40 19.50 -5.62
CA MET A 47 -7.06 18.30 -6.37
C MET A 47 -6.02 17.45 -5.65
N PHE A 48 -4.97 18.08 -5.11
CA PHE A 48 -3.93 17.39 -4.34
C PHE A 48 -4.49 16.81 -3.03
N GLN A 49 -5.30 17.59 -2.30
CA GLN A 49 -5.98 17.12 -1.09
C GLN A 49 -6.86 15.89 -1.37
N ARG A 50 -7.68 15.91 -2.43
CA ARG A 50 -8.52 14.75 -2.78
C ARG A 50 -7.70 13.52 -3.18
N ALA A 51 -6.52 13.71 -3.78
CA ALA A 51 -5.59 12.63 -4.08
C ALA A 51 -5.06 11.96 -2.80
N GLN A 52 -4.62 12.77 -1.83
CA GLN A 52 -4.14 12.31 -0.52
C GLN A 52 -5.25 11.61 0.27
N GLU A 53 -6.44 12.21 0.37
CA GLU A 53 -7.59 11.58 1.05
C GLU A 53 -8.00 10.25 0.42
N ALA A 54 -7.90 10.11 -0.92
CA ALA A 54 -8.13 8.85 -1.59
C ALA A 54 -7.05 7.82 -1.23
N ALA A 55 -5.77 8.22 -1.18
CA ALA A 55 -4.66 7.36 -0.78
C ALA A 55 -4.79 6.90 0.69
N ASP A 56 -5.15 7.79 1.62
CA ASP A 56 -5.40 7.47 3.03
C ASP A 56 -6.55 6.46 3.21
N ARG A 57 -7.59 6.55 2.36
CA ARG A 57 -8.68 5.58 2.28
C ARG A 57 -8.32 4.29 1.53
N ASN A 58 -7.06 4.12 1.10
CA ASN A 58 -6.56 3.01 0.27
C ASN A 58 -7.29 2.90 -1.10
N GLN A 59 -7.89 3.99 -1.58
CA GLN A 59 -8.58 4.08 -2.87
C GLN A 59 -7.55 4.35 -3.98
N TRP A 60 -6.60 3.44 -4.17
CA TRP A 60 -5.40 3.66 -4.98
C TRP A 60 -5.70 4.14 -6.41
N ASP A 61 -6.65 3.49 -7.10
CA ASP A 61 -7.03 3.89 -8.46
C ASP A 61 -7.56 5.33 -8.53
N LEU A 62 -8.27 5.79 -7.49
CA LEU A 62 -8.80 7.15 -7.42
C LEU A 62 -7.67 8.16 -7.15
N ALA A 63 -6.78 7.86 -6.20
CA ALA A 63 -5.60 8.69 -5.91
C ALA A 63 -4.70 8.83 -7.15
N LEU A 64 -4.41 7.70 -7.83
CA LEU A 64 -3.63 7.67 -9.06
C LEU A 64 -4.29 8.44 -10.21
N ARG A 65 -5.64 8.45 -10.31
CA ARG A 65 -6.34 9.33 -11.25
C ARG A 65 -6.15 10.81 -10.91
N TYR A 66 -6.32 11.20 -9.64
CA TYR A 66 -6.12 12.59 -9.23
C TYR A 66 -4.70 13.10 -9.48
N TYR A 67 -3.66 12.34 -9.10
CA TYR A 67 -2.27 12.77 -9.34
C TYR A 67 -1.90 12.84 -10.84
N ARG A 68 -2.38 11.91 -11.68
CA ARG A 68 -2.14 11.96 -13.13
C ARG A 68 -2.90 13.09 -13.82
N GLU A 69 -4.09 13.41 -13.35
CA GLU A 69 -4.89 14.54 -13.83
C GLU A 69 -4.26 15.88 -13.41
N PHE A 70 -3.72 15.95 -12.19
CA PHE A 70 -3.00 17.11 -11.67
C PHE A 70 -1.86 17.53 -12.60
N SER A 71 -0.98 16.60 -12.97
CA SER A 71 0.15 16.87 -13.88
C SER A 71 -0.28 17.30 -15.29
N GLN A 72 -1.51 16.98 -15.71
CA GLN A 72 -2.08 17.44 -16.98
C GLN A 72 -2.72 18.84 -16.88
N ARG A 73 -3.32 19.19 -15.74
CA ARG A 73 -4.01 20.47 -15.52
C ARG A 73 -3.11 21.60 -15.06
N PHE A 74 -2.02 21.30 -14.37
CA PHE A 74 -1.08 22.29 -13.80
C PHE A 74 0.37 22.07 -14.27
N PRO A 75 0.64 21.94 -15.59
CA PRO A 75 1.96 21.59 -16.13
C PRO A 75 3.07 22.61 -15.79
N GLU A 76 2.69 23.82 -15.37
CA GLU A 76 3.61 24.88 -14.94
C GLU A 76 4.19 24.67 -13.53
N ASP A 77 3.52 23.91 -12.65
CA ASP A 77 3.97 23.69 -11.28
C ASP A 77 4.90 22.46 -11.18
N ARG A 78 6.12 22.60 -11.72
CA ARG A 78 7.15 21.53 -11.67
C ARG A 78 7.40 21.00 -10.26
N GLY A 79 7.26 21.86 -9.25
CA GLY A 79 7.40 21.48 -7.85
C GLY A 79 6.32 20.49 -7.44
N ALA A 80 5.05 20.89 -7.53
CA ALA A 80 3.93 20.05 -7.14
C ALA A 80 3.74 18.80 -8.06
N ILE A 81 4.19 18.85 -9.31
CA ILE A 81 4.28 17.66 -10.18
C ILE A 81 5.28 16.65 -9.61
N MET A 82 6.44 17.10 -9.11
CA MET A 82 7.43 16.21 -8.49
C MET A 82 6.89 15.59 -7.18
N GLU A 83 6.08 16.35 -6.42
CA GLU A 83 5.35 15.81 -5.27
C GLU A 83 4.32 14.74 -5.69
N ALA A 84 3.56 14.98 -6.76
CA ALA A 84 2.60 14.02 -7.31
C ALA A 84 3.25 12.74 -7.85
N GLU A 85 4.40 12.82 -8.54
CA GLU A 85 5.12 11.64 -9.03
C GLU A 85 5.70 10.81 -7.86
N TYR A 86 6.17 11.45 -6.79
CA TYR A 86 6.54 10.75 -5.56
C TYR A 86 5.36 10.00 -4.94
N GLU A 87 4.20 10.64 -4.83
CA GLU A 87 3.01 10.01 -4.26
C GLU A 87 2.53 8.82 -5.12
N ILE A 88 2.62 8.91 -6.45
CA ILE A 88 2.37 7.78 -7.36
C ILE A 88 3.36 6.63 -7.09
N ALA A 89 4.65 6.92 -6.94
CA ALA A 89 5.67 5.92 -6.61
C ALA A 89 5.43 5.27 -5.22
N PHE A 90 5.03 6.08 -4.24
CA PHE A 90 4.72 5.63 -2.89
C PHE A 90 3.47 4.75 -2.85
N ILE A 91 2.44 5.06 -3.65
CA ILE A 91 1.26 4.20 -3.82
C ILE A 91 1.64 2.81 -4.36
N SER A 92 2.55 2.71 -5.33
CA SER A 92 3.06 1.39 -5.79
C SER A 92 3.78 0.62 -4.67
N TYR A 93 4.62 1.30 -3.89
CA TYR A 93 5.29 0.70 -2.72
C TYR A 93 4.28 0.23 -1.65
N LYS A 94 3.24 1.01 -1.38
CA LYS A 94 2.14 0.67 -0.45
C LYS A 94 1.35 -0.56 -0.92
N GLN A 95 1.19 -0.73 -2.24
CA GLN A 95 0.61 -1.93 -2.86
C GLN A 95 1.55 -3.14 -2.92
N ARG A 96 2.81 -3.00 -2.47
CA ARG A 96 3.89 -4.00 -2.57
C ARG A 96 4.33 -4.31 -4.01
N ASP A 97 3.95 -3.47 -4.98
CA ASP A 97 4.58 -3.49 -6.31
C ASP A 97 5.94 -2.79 -6.22
N TYR A 98 6.91 -3.51 -5.66
CA TYR A 98 8.26 -3.02 -5.46
C TYR A 98 9.01 -2.83 -6.78
N THR A 99 8.60 -3.51 -7.86
CA THR A 99 9.18 -3.34 -9.19
C THR A 99 8.80 -1.97 -9.77
N GLU A 100 7.51 -1.66 -9.82
CA GLU A 100 7.00 -0.37 -10.28
C GLU A 100 7.48 0.78 -9.37
N ALA A 101 7.41 0.59 -8.05
CA ALA A 101 7.87 1.59 -7.09
C ALA A 101 9.36 1.93 -7.28
N ARG A 102 10.22 0.91 -7.42
CA ARG A 102 11.66 1.10 -7.68
C ARG A 102 11.91 1.85 -8.98
N GLN A 103 11.20 1.52 -10.06
CA GLN A 103 11.35 2.23 -11.33
C GLN A 103 10.97 3.72 -11.19
N ARG A 104 9.85 4.02 -10.51
CA ARG A 104 9.40 5.41 -10.32
C ARG A 104 10.31 6.23 -9.41
N PHE A 105 10.78 5.66 -8.30
CA PHE A 105 11.74 6.35 -7.43
C PHE A 105 13.07 6.63 -8.15
N LEU A 106 13.55 5.73 -9.02
CA LEU A 106 14.73 5.99 -9.85
C LEU A 106 14.48 7.10 -10.88
N ALA A 107 13.30 7.17 -11.51
CA ALA A 107 12.94 8.24 -12.44
C ALA A 107 12.86 9.62 -11.75
N ILE A 108 12.35 9.65 -10.51
CA ILE A 108 12.39 10.84 -9.65
C ILE A 108 13.83 11.30 -9.45
N LEU A 109 14.73 10.41 -9.01
CA LEU A 109 16.14 10.77 -8.77
C LEU A 109 16.86 11.26 -10.04
N ALA A 110 16.64 10.61 -11.19
CA ALA A 110 17.17 11.08 -12.47
C ALA A 110 16.71 12.51 -12.81
N THR A 111 15.47 12.86 -12.48
CA THR A 111 14.95 14.23 -12.69
C THR A 111 15.67 15.27 -11.80
N TYR A 112 16.13 14.90 -10.61
CA TYR A 112 16.97 15.78 -9.77
C TYR A 112 18.40 15.90 -10.28
N GLU A 113 18.96 14.86 -10.88
CA GLU A 113 20.28 14.92 -11.53
C GLU A 113 20.26 15.86 -12.75
N GLU A 114 19.12 15.95 -13.45
CA GLU A 114 18.90 16.88 -14.56
C GLU A 114 18.50 18.31 -14.14
N ASP A 115 17.90 18.51 -12.96
CA ASP A 115 17.45 19.84 -12.49
C ASP A 115 18.61 20.73 -11.98
N THR A 116 19.43 21.19 -12.91
CA THR A 116 20.49 22.20 -12.67
C THR A 116 19.98 23.54 -12.12
N SER A 117 18.65 23.75 -12.07
CA SER A 117 18.02 24.95 -11.54
C SER A 117 17.88 24.97 -10.01
N GLY A 118 17.89 23.81 -9.35
CA GLY A 118 17.61 23.70 -7.91
C GLY A 118 16.23 24.21 -7.53
N SER A 119 15.24 24.09 -8.43
CA SER A 119 13.89 24.65 -8.25
C SER A 119 12.89 23.66 -7.67
N LEU A 120 13.22 22.36 -7.70
CA LEU A 120 12.40 21.29 -7.15
C LEU A 120 12.50 21.24 -5.60
N PRO A 121 11.42 20.87 -4.89
CA PRO A 121 11.49 20.63 -3.45
C PRO A 121 12.46 19.49 -3.14
N GLU A 122 13.21 19.55 -2.04
CA GLU A 122 14.22 18.52 -1.71
C GLU A 122 13.64 17.22 -1.14
N TRP A 123 12.45 17.28 -0.54
CA TRP A 123 11.89 16.17 0.23
C TRP A 123 11.61 14.89 -0.61
N PRO A 124 11.14 14.95 -1.88
CA PRO A 124 10.90 13.75 -2.69
C PRO A 124 12.19 12.99 -2.98
N ARG A 125 13.30 13.70 -3.23
CA ARG A 125 14.63 13.13 -3.45
C ARG A 125 15.12 12.36 -2.21
N VAL A 126 14.96 12.95 -1.03
CA VAL A 126 15.37 12.32 0.24
C VAL A 126 14.56 11.06 0.53
N LEU A 127 13.23 11.12 0.38
CA LEU A 127 12.37 9.97 0.65
C LEU A 127 12.49 8.86 -0.41
N ALA A 128 12.69 9.21 -1.70
CA ALA A 128 12.91 8.25 -2.77
C ALA A 128 14.17 7.39 -2.52
N ASN A 129 15.29 8.01 -2.13
CA ASN A 129 16.51 7.26 -1.75
C ASN A 129 16.22 6.26 -0.62
N ARG A 130 15.59 6.72 0.47
CA ARG A 130 15.28 5.87 1.62
C ARG A 130 14.34 4.71 1.28
N LEU A 131 13.36 4.92 0.40
CA LEU A 131 12.45 3.85 -0.02
C LEU A 131 13.11 2.88 -1.00
N LEU A 132 14.10 3.30 -1.79
CA LEU A 132 14.92 2.39 -2.61
C LEU A 132 15.76 1.44 -1.75
N GLU A 133 16.36 1.94 -0.66
CA GLU A 133 17.07 1.11 0.34
C GLU A 133 16.12 0.06 0.95
N ILE A 134 14.96 0.49 1.47
CA ILE A 134 13.95 -0.39 2.07
C ILE A 134 13.38 -1.40 1.06
N ILE A 135 13.25 -1.03 -0.21
CA ILE A 135 12.84 -1.95 -1.28
C ILE A 135 13.92 -3.01 -1.51
N ALA A 136 15.19 -2.62 -1.61
CA ALA A 136 16.30 -3.56 -1.82
C ALA A 136 16.34 -4.62 -0.71
N GLU A 137 16.38 -4.20 0.56
CA GLU A 137 16.36 -5.09 1.74
C GLU A 137 15.22 -6.13 1.68
N ARG A 138 14.01 -5.68 1.30
CA ARG A 138 12.84 -6.57 1.21
C ARG A 138 12.93 -7.55 0.04
N THR A 139 13.45 -7.12 -1.10
CA THR A 139 13.57 -7.98 -2.29
C THR A 139 14.77 -8.93 -2.24
N GLU A 140 15.77 -8.63 -1.41
CA GLU A 140 16.90 -9.52 -1.12
C GLU A 140 16.56 -10.53 -0.01
N GLY A 141 15.85 -10.11 1.04
CA GLY A 141 15.39 -11.01 2.10
C GLY A 141 14.42 -12.10 1.62
N ASP A 142 13.61 -11.83 0.59
CA ASP A 142 12.70 -12.81 -0.02
C ASP A 142 13.47 -13.93 -0.78
N GLN A 143 14.76 -13.74 -1.05
CA GLN A 143 15.62 -14.73 -1.71
C GLN A 143 16.47 -15.57 -0.72
N SER A 144 16.47 -15.26 0.58
CA SER A 144 17.23 -16.02 1.60
C SER A 144 16.41 -17.04 2.38
N GLY A 145 15.08 -17.08 2.20
CA GLY A 145 14.15 -18.03 2.85
C GLY A 145 14.21 -19.47 2.33
N GLY A 146 15.41 -19.96 1.94
CA GLY A 146 15.62 -21.19 1.18
C GLY A 146 16.45 -22.28 1.87
N THR A 147 16.74 -22.16 3.18
CA THR A 147 17.37 -23.23 3.97
C THR A 147 16.76 -23.25 5.37
N GLU A 148 15.93 -24.24 5.67
CA GLU A 148 15.55 -24.58 7.05
C GLU A 148 16.79 -25.13 7.79
N PRO A 149 17.22 -24.55 8.92
CA PRO A 149 18.05 -25.25 9.88
C PRO A 149 17.15 -26.18 10.70
N ASP A 150 17.49 -27.47 10.65
CA ASP A 150 16.88 -28.54 11.45
C ASP A 150 16.76 -28.15 12.93
N GLY A 151 15.58 -28.38 13.51
CA GLY A 151 15.22 -27.83 14.80
C GLY A 151 15.69 -28.69 15.96
N ASN A 152 16.69 -28.22 16.70
CA ASN A 152 16.89 -28.64 18.09
C ASN A 152 17.77 -27.64 18.86
N ASP A 153 17.19 -26.87 19.79
CA ASP A 153 17.92 -26.28 20.91
C ASP A 153 17.03 -26.33 22.16
N PRO A 154 17.49 -26.95 23.27
CA PRO A 154 16.67 -27.21 24.44
C PRO A 154 16.54 -26.00 25.39
N GLU A 155 15.55 -26.10 26.27
CA GLU A 155 15.18 -25.12 27.29
C GLU A 155 16.38 -24.73 28.20
N GLY A 156 16.55 -23.42 28.40
CA GLY A 156 17.53 -22.84 29.33
C GLY A 156 16.83 -22.01 30.41
N GLU A 157 16.63 -22.61 31.58
CA GLU A 157 15.99 -21.96 32.74
C GLU A 157 16.85 -20.85 33.38
N GLY A 158 16.17 -19.81 33.85
CA GLY A 158 16.41 -19.23 35.18
C GLY A 158 17.65 -18.35 35.42
N ASN A 159 17.42 -17.04 35.57
CA ASN A 159 17.43 -16.34 36.89
C ASN A 159 17.77 -14.85 36.73
N ASP A 160 16.79 -13.98 37.01
CA ASP A 160 17.08 -12.70 37.66
C ASP A 160 17.54 -12.99 39.10
N PRO A 161 18.42 -12.16 39.70
CA PRO A 161 17.87 -11.04 40.46
C PRO A 161 18.73 -9.75 40.49
N GLU A 162 18.01 -8.66 40.77
CA GLU A 162 18.37 -7.52 41.62
C GLU A 162 19.79 -6.91 41.59
N GLY A 163 19.83 -5.63 41.23
CA GLY A 163 20.44 -4.63 42.12
C GLY A 163 21.91 -4.29 41.90
N ASN A 164 22.15 -3.08 41.36
CA ASN A 164 22.85 -2.08 42.17
C ASN A 164 22.51 -0.67 41.71
N GLU A 165 22.02 0.15 42.64
CA GLU A 165 22.08 1.60 42.55
C GLU A 165 23.53 2.01 42.88
N ASP A 166 24.17 2.89 42.09
CA ASP A 166 25.18 3.79 42.66
C ASP A 166 25.45 5.04 41.80
N ASP A 167 25.34 6.18 42.48
CA ASP A 167 26.17 7.39 42.39
C ASP A 167 26.43 8.18 41.08
N THR A 168 25.81 9.37 41.08
CA THR A 168 26.52 10.68 41.09
C THR A 168 27.02 11.28 39.76
N GLN A 169 26.19 12.20 39.23
CA GLN A 169 26.43 13.65 38.99
C GLN A 169 27.86 14.21 38.86
N PRO A 170 28.08 15.43 38.32
CA PRO A 170 27.30 16.25 37.36
C PRO A 170 28.20 16.60 36.13
N LEU A 171 28.01 17.63 35.27
CA LEU A 171 27.17 18.84 35.25
C LEU A 171 26.67 19.12 33.83
#